data_AF-A0A9E2U446-F1
#
_entry.id   AF-A0A9E2U446-F1
#
_cell.length_a   1.000
_cell.length_b   1.000
_cell.length_c   1.000
_cell.angle_alpha   90.00
_cell.angle_beta   90.00
_cell.angle_gamma   90.00
#
_symmetry.space_group_name_H-M   'P 1'
#
loop_
_entity.id
_entity.type
_entity.pdbx_description
1 polymer ?
#
loop_
_entity_poly.entity_id
_entity_poly.type
_entity_poly.pdbx_seq_one_letter_code
_entity_poly.pdbx_strand_id
1 'polypeptide(L)'
;MSTDVTATDAFVKDVRREISDLDSALIELVNKRLRLVAKLKRYKDEHGIGFVDLAREEWMLQYLQRANRGPLSVEGLAELYHELLDLMKREVQKST
;
A
#
# COMPACT_ATOMS: atom_id res chain seq x y z
N MET A 1 -13.78 22.20 28.33
CA MET A 1 -12.32 22.49 28.28
C MET A 1 -11.59 21.16 28.08
N SER A 2 -11.05 20.86 26.89
CA SER A 2 -10.03 19.77 26.69
C SER A 2 -9.58 19.53 25.23
N THR A 3 -9.92 20.37 24.25
CA THR A 3 -9.44 20.19 22.87
C THR A 3 -8.09 20.87 22.59
N ASP A 4 -7.64 21.77 23.47
CA ASP A 4 -6.49 22.65 23.22
C ASP A 4 -5.15 22.08 23.74
N VAL A 5 -5.21 21.19 24.73
CA VAL A 5 -3.99 20.61 25.36
C VAL A 5 -3.28 19.64 24.42
N THR A 6 -4.03 18.84 23.65
CA THR A 6 -3.44 17.87 22.69
C THR A 6 -2.85 18.54 21.45
N ALA A 7 -3.24 19.78 21.14
CA ALA A 7 -2.68 20.57 20.05
C ALA A 7 -1.40 21.31 20.45
N THR A 8 -1.12 21.44 21.75
CA THR A 8 0.06 22.15 22.30
C THR A 8 1.11 21.23 22.92
N ASP A 9 0.75 19.99 23.27
CA ASP A 9 1.68 18.98 23.78
C ASP A 9 2.82 18.68 22.78
N ALA A 10 4.07 18.76 23.26
CA ALA A 10 5.26 18.63 22.43
C ALA A 10 5.46 17.20 21.91
N PHE A 11 5.21 16.18 22.74
CA PHE A 11 5.35 14.79 22.35
C PHE A 11 4.33 14.43 21.25
N VAL A 12 3.08 14.85 21.43
CA VAL A 12 2.03 14.63 20.43
C VAL A 12 2.36 15.31 19.10
N LYS A 13 2.92 16.53 19.12
CA LYS A 13 3.36 17.23 17.90
C LYS A 13 4.46 16.49 17.16
N ASP A 14 5.46 16.00 17.89
CA ASP A 14 6.61 15.34 17.26
C ASP A 14 6.21 13.98 16.67
N VAL A 15 5.44 13.17 17.39
CA VAL A 15 4.92 11.89 16.85
C VAL A 15 4.05 12.11 15.61
N ARG A 16 3.19 13.14 15.60
CA ARG A 16 2.36 13.44 14.41
C ARG A 16 3.21 13.86 13.20
N ARG A 17 4.32 14.57 13.44
CA ARG A 17 5.26 14.95 12.37
C ARG A 17 5.90 13.70 11.77
N GLU A 18 6.40 12.80 12.61
CA GLU A 18 6.99 11.53 12.16
C GLU A 18 6.00 10.67 11.37
N ILE A 19 4.74 10.59 11.82
CA ILE A 19 3.66 9.91 11.09
C ILE A 19 3.45 10.56 9.73
N SER A 20 3.38 11.90 9.66
CA SER A 20 3.14 12.62 8.40
C SER A 20 4.27 12.41 7.38
N ASP A 21 5.52 12.38 7.86
CA ASP A 21 6.69 12.11 7.03
C ASP A 21 6.67 10.66 6.52
N LEU A 22 6.30 9.70 7.38
CA LEU A 22 6.12 8.30 7.00
C LEU A 22 4.99 8.13 5.97
N ASP A 23 3.85 8.79 6.16
CA ASP A 23 2.72 8.73 5.24
C ASP A 23 3.09 9.28 3.85
N SER A 24 3.86 10.37 3.81
CA SER A 24 4.40 10.91 2.56
C SER A 24 5.29 9.88 1.85
N ALA A 25 6.15 9.18 2.58
CA ALA A 25 6.97 8.10 2.04
C ALA A 25 6.15 6.89 1.56
N LEU A 26 5.07 6.55 2.27
CA LEU A 26 4.14 5.49 1.88
C LEU A 26 3.48 5.81 0.53
N ILE A 27 2.99 7.04 0.33
CA ILE A 27 2.41 7.46 -0.94
C ILE A 27 3.41 7.35 -2.08
N GLU A 28 4.67 7.73 -1.87
CA GLU A 28 5.72 7.58 -2.87
C GLU A 28 5.99 6.11 -3.24
N LEU A 29 5.96 5.20 -2.26
CA LEU A 29 6.11 3.76 -2.50
C LEU A 29 4.92 3.18 -3.28
N VAL A 30 3.70 3.60 -2.93
CA VAL A 30 2.47 3.21 -3.64
C VAL A 30 2.51 3.70 -5.09
N ASN A 31 2.90 4.96 -5.33
CA ASN A 31 3.07 5.52 -6.67
C ASN A 31 4.10 4.75 -7.51
N LYS A 32 5.23 4.37 -6.91
CA LYS A 32 6.24 3.52 -7.56
C LYS A 32 5.67 2.16 -7.94
N ARG A 33 4.93 1.50 -7.03
CA ARG A 33 4.27 0.22 -7.29
C ARG A 33 3.24 0.35 -8.42
N LEU A 34 2.42 1.40 -8.42
CA LEU A 34 1.41 1.63 -9.45
C LEU A 34 2.04 1.76 -10.84
N ARG A 35 3.15 2.51 -10.98
CA ARG A 35 3.88 2.62 -12.25
C ARG A 35 4.37 1.26 -12.77
N LEU A 36 4.84 0.38 -11.88
CA LEU A 36 5.26 -0.98 -12.23
C LEU A 36 4.08 -1.84 -12.66
N VAL A 37 2.95 -1.78 -11.95
CA VAL A 37 1.72 -2.49 -12.30
C VAL A 37 1.19 -2.02 -13.66
N ALA A 38 1.20 -0.71 -13.94
CA ALA A 38 0.81 -0.16 -15.23
C ALA A 38 1.70 -0.64 -16.37
N LYS A 39 3.02 -0.66 -16.16
CA LYS A 39 3.96 -1.23 -17.14
C LYS A 39 3.67 -2.71 -17.40
N LEU A 40 3.43 -3.49 -16.35
CA LEU A 40 3.10 -4.91 -16.48
C LEU A 40 1.77 -5.14 -17.20
N LYS A 41 0.74 -4.33 -16.89
CA LYS A 41 -0.56 -4.41 -17.56
C LYS A 41 -0.42 -4.19 -19.06
N ARG A 42 0.22 -3.09 -19.49
CA ARG A 42 0.41 -2.80 -20.91
C ARG A 42 1.10 -3.94 -21.64
N TYR A 43 2.18 -4.46 -21.07
CA TYR A 43 2.87 -5.62 -21.63
C TYR A 43 1.93 -6.82 -21.77
N LYS A 44 1.18 -7.15 -20.72
CA LYS A 44 0.23 -8.28 -20.76
C LYS A 44 -0.86 -8.08 -21.83
N ASP A 45 -1.43 -6.88 -21.92
CA ASP A 45 -2.44 -6.55 -22.93
C ASP A 45 -1.88 -6.70 -24.35
N GLU A 46 -0.68 -6.18 -24.62
CA GLU A 46 0.02 -6.29 -25.92
C GLU A 46 0.29 -7.74 -26.33
N HIS A 47 0.35 -8.67 -25.38
CA HIS A 47 0.63 -10.09 -25.60
C HIS A 47 -0.60 -10.99 -25.40
N GLY A 48 -1.80 -10.43 -25.23
CA GLY A 48 -3.03 -11.20 -24.99
C GLY A 48 -3.04 -12.00 -23.68
N ILE A 49 -2.25 -11.60 -22.69
CA ILE A 49 -2.13 -12.26 -21.38
C ILE A 49 -3.14 -11.64 -20.41
N GLY A 50 -3.84 -12.48 -19.64
CA GLY A 50 -4.74 -12.04 -18.59
C GLY A 50 -4.05 -11.18 -17.51
N PHE A 51 -4.66 -10.06 -17.16
CA PHE A 51 -4.08 -9.12 -16.19
C PHE A 51 -4.06 -9.67 -14.76
N VAL A 52 -5.20 -10.19 -14.29
CA VAL A 52 -5.39 -10.76 -12.95
C VAL A 52 -4.76 -12.15 -12.87
N ASP A 53 -4.00 -12.39 -11.80
CA ASP A 53 -3.35 -13.67 -11.51
C ASP A 53 -3.49 -13.96 -10.01
N LEU A 54 -4.52 -14.73 -9.64
CA LEU A 54 -4.86 -15.03 -8.26
C LEU A 54 -3.76 -15.85 -7.55
N ALA A 55 -3.11 -16.77 -8.28
CA ALA A 55 -2.01 -17.56 -7.72
C ALA A 55 -0.82 -16.66 -7.37
N ARG A 56 -0.53 -15.65 -8.21
CA ARG A 56 0.51 -14.65 -7.91
C ARG A 56 0.15 -13.76 -6.72
N GLU A 57 -1.12 -13.35 -6.60
CA GLU A 57 -1.61 -12.54 -5.47
C GLU A 57 -1.45 -13.32 -4.14
N GLU A 58 -1.92 -14.57 -4.10
CA GLU A 58 -1.81 -15.46 -2.95
C GLU A 58 -0.35 -15.72 -2.54
N TRP A 59 0.51 -16.04 -3.52
CA TRP A 59 1.93 -16.26 -3.26
C TRP A 59 2.60 -15.02 -2.63
N MET A 60 2.24 -13.82 -3.09
CA MET A 60 2.81 -12.58 -2.56
C MET A 60 2.32 -12.31 -1.13
N LEU A 61 1.05 -12.57 -0.84
CA LEU A 61 0.52 -12.46 0.51
C LEU A 61 1.32 -13.34 1.48
N GLN A 62 1.49 -14.62 1.16
CA GLN A 62 2.26 -15.55 1.99
C GLN A 62 3.72 -15.12 2.14
N TYR A 63 4.33 -14.60 1.07
CA TYR A 63 5.69 -14.06 1.12
C TYR A 63 5.78 -12.88 2.09
N LEU A 64 4.85 -11.92 2.01
CA LEU A 64 4.83 -10.75 2.87
C LEU A 64 4.54 -11.10 4.34
N GLN A 65 3.64 -12.06 4.60
CA GLN A 65 3.40 -12.58 5.95
C GLN A 65 4.67 -13.16 6.58
N ARG A 66 5.47 -13.94 5.83
CA ARG A 66 6.75 -14.49 6.32
C ARG A 66 7.83 -13.42 6.48
N ALA A 67 7.79 -12.39 5.64
CA ALA A 67 8.77 -11.30 5.66
C ALA A 67 8.49 -10.27 6.77
N ASN A 68 7.25 -10.18 7.24
CA ASN A 68 6.87 -9.25 8.29
C ASN A 68 7.53 -9.62 9.64
N ARG A 69 8.47 -8.77 10.07
CA ARG A 69 9.12 -8.84 11.39
C ARG A 69 8.64 -7.73 12.34
N GLY A 70 7.68 -6.93 11.88
CA GLY A 70 7.11 -5.82 12.63
C GLY A 70 5.87 -6.22 13.43
N PRO A 71 5.23 -5.25 14.11
CA PRO A 71 4.09 -5.50 14.99
C PRO A 71 2.77 -5.71 14.23
N LEU A 72 2.74 -5.60 12.90
CA LEU A 72 1.53 -5.80 12.11
C LEU A 72 1.07 -7.26 12.21
N SER A 73 -0.20 -7.50 12.50
CA SER A 73 -0.74 -8.85 12.58
C SER A 73 -0.85 -9.51 11.20
N VAL A 74 -1.04 -10.83 11.18
CA VAL A 74 -1.23 -11.60 9.94
C VAL A 74 -2.50 -11.13 9.22
N GLU A 75 -3.57 -10.90 9.98
CA GLU A 75 -4.87 -10.45 9.49
C GLU A 75 -4.78 -9.03 8.94
N GLY A 76 -4.12 -8.12 9.68
CA GLY A 76 -3.94 -6.73 9.24
C GLY A 76 -3.06 -6.60 8.00
N LEU A 77 -2.04 -7.45 7.86
CA LEU A 77 -1.24 -7.51 6.64
C LEU A 77 -2.05 -8.04 5.44
N ALA A 78 -2.92 -9.03 5.66
CA ALA A 78 -3.79 -9.53 4.62
C ALA A 78 -4.78 -8.46 4.15
N GLU A 79 -5.45 -7.78 5.09
CA GLU A 79 -6.37 -6.67 4.80
C GLU A 79 -5.67 -5.56 4.01
N LEU A 80 -4.54 -5.06 4.51
CA LEU A 80 -3.75 -4.02 3.84
C LEU A 80 -3.35 -4.42 2.42
N TYR A 81 -2.89 -5.66 2.24
CA TYR A 81 -2.39 -6.12 0.95
C TYR A 81 -3.52 -6.33 -0.07
N HIS A 82 -4.68 -6.83 0.35
CA HIS A 82 -5.86 -6.96 -0.51
C HIS A 82 -6.39 -5.58 -0.94
N GLU A 83 -6.53 -4.64 -0.01
CA GLU A 83 -6.94 -3.27 -0.33
C GLU A 83 -5.96 -2.59 -1.29
N LEU A 84 -4.65 -2.80 -1.09
CA LEU A 84 -3.63 -2.30 -2.00
C LEU A 84 -3.77 -2.94 -3.39
N LEU A 85 -3.99 -4.26 -3.50
CA LEU A 85 -4.19 -4.92 -4.80
C LEU A 85 -5.41 -4.36 -5.54
N ASP A 86 -6.52 -4.20 -4.84
CA ASP A 86 -7.76 -3.71 -5.43
C ASP A 86 -7.66 -2.24 -5.83
N LEU A 87 -7.03 -1.41 -5.02
CA LEU A 87 -6.68 -0.04 -5.40
C LEU A 87 -5.85 -0.01 -6.69
N MET A 88 -4.84 -0.87 -6.81
CA MET A 88 -3.95 -0.89 -7.97
C MET A 88 -4.69 -1.33 -9.24
N LYS A 89 -5.61 -2.31 -9.13
CA LYS A 89 -6.49 -2.72 -10.23
C LYS A 89 -7.38 -1.57 -10.70
N ARG A 90 -7.94 -0.76 -9.78
CA ARG A 90 -8.76 0.41 -10.12
C ARG A 90 -7.94 1.55 -10.74
N GLU A 91 -6.82 1.92 -10.13
CA GLU A 91 -6.02 3.07 -10.57
C GLU A 91 -5.34 2.84 -11.93
N VAL A 92 -4.89 1.60 -12.20
CA VAL A 92 -4.28 1.29 -13.50
C VAL A 92 -5.29 1.39 -14.64
N GLN A 93 -6.57 1.08 -14.38
CA GLN A 93 -7.65 1.21 -15.37
C GLN A 93 -7.99 2.68 -15.66
N LYS A 94 -7.84 3.58 -14.69
CA LYS A 94 -8.03 5.03 -14.90
C LYS A 94 -6.90 5.68 -15.70
N SER A 95 -5.72 5.06 -15.67
CA SER A 95 -4.49 5.59 -16.26
C SER A 95 -4.20 5.03 -17.67
N THR A 96 -5.08 4.18 -18.20
CA THR A 96 -5.02 3.59 -19.55
C THR A 96 -6.11 4.22 -20.39
#